data_AF-A0A6J1LJ58-F1
#
_entry.id   AF-A0A6J1LJ58-F1
#
_cell.length_a   1.000
_cell.length_b   1.000
_cell.length_c   1.000
_cell.angle_alpha   90.00
_cell.angle_beta   90.00
_cell.angle_gamma   90.00
#
_symmetry.space_group_name_H-M   'P 1'
#
loop_
_entity.id
_entity.type
_entity.pdbx_description
1 polymer ?
#
loop_
_entity_poly.entity_id
_entity_poly.type
_entity_poly.pdbx_seq_one_letter_code
_entity_poly.pdbx_strand_id
1 'polypeptide(L)'
;MDALKNSEQNARCIVKYRQQYYDISNFMHKHPGGLNTLKGLNQADMTSRFMKAPPHSDAAMYLMREYKVDYDRENSANERRAEKLDENRVELLAQQTPAQSEDSNNNQLDESMEHLVDWSKAMLPQISKITKHYDEWVHKPVDRPLRLFGPWYLEMCTKTPWWVVPMFWIPTIITCGWDEVQANSHNMKEITTIISHLLFGVIFWTLLEYSLHRWVFHVKLTSNSRPWLCTFHFLIHGLHHKVPFDSMRLVFPPLPGVILAVIIYTPISFILQNHHPRLILSGALLGYLIYDMIHYYLHYGNPAAGHHLYHMKRYHYQHHFAHQDLGYGISSPIWDFVFKTRIHLRKLRYQLRWS
;
A
#
# COMPACT_ATOMS: atom_id res chain seq x y z
N MET A 1 0.90 -32.84 4.42
CA MET A 1 1.72 -32.11 3.42
C MET A 1 1.73 -30.60 3.64
N ASP A 2 0.82 -30.02 4.44
CA ASP A 2 0.77 -28.57 4.71
C ASP A 2 1.74 -28.08 5.81
N ALA A 3 2.20 -28.95 6.70
CA ALA A 3 3.17 -28.58 7.75
C ALA A 3 4.58 -28.25 7.19
N LEU A 4 4.98 -28.89 6.08
CA LEU A 4 6.28 -28.66 5.43
C LEU A 4 6.30 -27.39 4.55
N LYS A 5 5.15 -26.92 4.07
CA LYS A 5 5.05 -25.62 3.38
C LYS A 5 5.21 -24.44 4.34
N ASN A 6 4.75 -24.58 5.59
CA ASN A 6 4.91 -23.55 6.62
C ASN A 6 6.33 -23.45 7.19
N SER A 7 7.15 -24.50 7.10
CA SER A 7 8.54 -24.46 7.60
C SER A 7 9.52 -23.77 6.63
N GLU A 8 9.26 -23.80 5.32
CA GLU A 8 10.08 -23.05 4.34
C GLU A 8 9.72 -21.55 4.29
N GLN A 9 8.47 -21.18 4.60
CA GLN A 9 8.02 -19.79 4.63
C GLN A 9 8.54 -18.97 5.82
N ASN A 10 9.05 -19.63 6.86
CA ASN A 10 9.59 -19.01 8.08
C ASN A 10 11.11 -19.17 8.22
N ALA A 11 11.82 -19.51 7.13
CA ALA A 11 13.27 -19.52 7.16
C ALA A 11 13.79 -18.09 7.31
N ARG A 12 14.35 -17.79 8.49
CA ARG A 12 14.96 -16.50 8.79
C ARG A 12 15.99 -16.14 7.71
N CYS A 13 15.78 -15.02 7.02
CA CYS A 13 16.62 -14.53 5.93
C CYS A 13 17.33 -13.24 6.37
N ILE A 14 18.56 -13.39 6.83
CA ILE A 14 19.41 -12.27 7.23
C ILE A 14 20.39 -11.98 6.11
N VAL A 15 20.56 -10.72 5.77
CA VAL A 15 21.44 -10.26 4.68
C VAL A 15 22.39 -9.19 5.19
N LYS A 16 23.61 -9.17 4.67
CA LYS A 16 24.58 -8.12 4.96
C LYS A 16 24.60 -7.09 3.84
N TYR A 17 24.52 -5.81 4.18
CA TYR A 17 24.64 -4.69 3.24
C TYR A 17 25.48 -3.59 3.89
N ARG A 18 26.59 -3.22 3.24
CA ARG A 18 27.53 -2.19 3.72
C ARG A 18 27.85 -2.33 5.21
N GLN A 19 28.29 -3.53 5.60
CA GLN A 19 28.67 -3.90 6.98
C GLN A 19 27.53 -3.91 8.02
N GLN A 20 26.28 -3.64 7.61
CA GLN A 20 25.12 -3.74 8.47
C GLN A 20 24.27 -4.97 8.11
N TYR A 21 23.53 -5.49 9.07
CA TYR A 21 22.70 -6.67 8.92
C TYR A 21 21.21 -6.30 8.88
N TYR A 22 20.46 -7.03 8.07
CA TYR A 22 19.03 -6.79 7.86
C TYR A 22 18.28 -8.13 7.87
N ASP A 23 17.22 -8.23 8.66
CA ASP A 23 16.30 -9.38 8.66
C ASP A 23 15.15 -9.09 7.71
N ILE A 24 15.24 -9.61 6.49
CA ILE A 24 14.27 -9.36 5.42
C ILE A 24 13.22 -10.46 5.32
N SER A 25 13.13 -11.38 6.29
CA SER A 25 12.25 -12.55 6.23
C SER A 25 10.80 -12.17 5.90
N ASN A 26 10.27 -11.18 6.63
CA ASN A 26 8.90 -10.67 6.45
C ASN A 26 8.76 -9.72 5.25
N PHE A 27 9.87 -9.24 4.68
CA PHE A 27 9.85 -8.39 3.49
C PHE A 27 9.87 -9.19 2.20
N MET A 28 10.34 -10.45 2.22
CA MET A 28 10.59 -11.20 0.98
C MET A 28 9.37 -11.31 0.05
N HIS A 29 8.19 -11.53 0.62
CA HIS A 29 6.93 -11.62 -0.12
C HIS A 29 6.35 -10.24 -0.49
N LYS A 30 6.78 -9.18 0.20
CA LYS A 30 6.41 -7.78 -0.05
C LYS A 30 7.31 -7.12 -1.10
N HIS A 31 8.47 -7.71 -1.38
CA HIS A 31 9.49 -7.13 -2.24
C HIS A 31 8.95 -6.84 -3.67
N PRO A 32 9.08 -5.60 -4.17
CA PRO A 32 8.54 -5.23 -5.48
C PRO A 32 9.10 -6.03 -6.66
N GLY A 33 10.36 -6.47 -6.56
CA GLY A 33 11.00 -7.34 -7.56
C GLY A 33 10.59 -8.81 -7.49
N GLY A 34 9.74 -9.20 -6.53
CA GLY A 34 9.36 -10.59 -6.30
C GLY A 34 10.37 -11.36 -5.44
N LEU A 35 9.93 -12.49 -4.91
CA LEU A 35 10.66 -13.37 -4.00
C LEU A 35 11.84 -14.05 -4.71
N ASN A 36 11.69 -14.36 -6.00
CA ASN A 36 12.73 -15.02 -6.78
C ASN A 36 14.00 -14.17 -6.96
N THR A 37 13.92 -12.84 -6.80
CA THR A 37 15.10 -11.97 -6.83
C THR A 37 15.87 -11.93 -5.53
N LEU A 38 15.34 -12.53 -4.45
CA LEU A 38 15.97 -12.58 -3.14
C LEU A 38 16.52 -13.97 -2.80
N LYS A 39 16.29 -14.96 -3.68
CA LYS A 39 16.84 -16.31 -3.53
C LYS A 39 18.38 -16.28 -3.45
N GLY A 40 18.92 -17.09 -2.56
CA GLY A 40 20.36 -17.24 -2.32
C GLY A 40 21.01 -16.08 -1.57
N LEU A 41 20.23 -15.16 -0.99
CA LEU A 41 20.78 -14.04 -0.21
C LEU A 41 20.93 -14.34 1.28
N ASN A 42 20.32 -15.39 1.81
CA ASN A 42 20.42 -15.69 3.23
C ASN A 42 21.89 -15.88 3.63
N GLN A 43 22.31 -15.14 4.66
CA GLN A 43 23.68 -15.05 5.16
C GLN A 43 24.73 -14.54 4.16
N ALA A 44 24.30 -13.95 3.04
CA ALA A 44 25.19 -13.39 2.03
C ALA A 44 25.35 -11.86 2.17
N ASP A 45 26.50 -11.35 1.73
CA ASP A 45 26.68 -9.92 1.51
C ASP A 45 26.06 -9.53 0.16
N MET A 46 24.94 -8.81 0.23
CA MET A 46 24.21 -8.35 -0.96
C MET A 46 24.77 -7.05 -1.54
N THR A 47 25.78 -6.39 -0.95
CA THR A 47 26.26 -5.06 -1.35
C THR A 47 26.56 -4.99 -2.85
N SER A 48 27.36 -5.92 -3.37
CA SER A 48 27.72 -5.96 -4.79
C SER A 48 26.51 -6.19 -5.70
N ARG A 49 25.55 -7.04 -5.28
CA ARG A 49 24.33 -7.34 -6.05
C ARG A 49 23.37 -6.16 -6.01
N PHE A 50 23.24 -5.50 -4.88
CA PHE A 50 22.40 -4.32 -4.66
C PHE A 50 22.88 -3.15 -5.51
N MET A 51 24.19 -2.90 -5.57
CA MET A 51 24.78 -1.83 -6.40
C MET A 51 24.70 -2.12 -7.91
N LYS A 52 24.68 -3.40 -8.32
CA LYS A 52 24.50 -3.82 -9.73
C LYS A 52 23.03 -3.91 -10.16
N ALA A 53 22.11 -3.97 -9.20
CA ALA A 53 20.67 -3.93 -9.47
C ALA A 53 20.29 -2.56 -10.05
N PRO A 54 19.08 -2.42 -10.63
CA PRO A 54 18.53 -1.10 -10.88
C PRO A 54 18.66 -0.22 -9.63
N PRO A 55 18.91 1.09 -9.79
CA PRO A 55 18.92 2.01 -8.67
C PRO A 55 17.63 1.86 -7.85
N HIS A 56 17.79 1.65 -6.56
CA HIS A 56 16.69 1.73 -5.61
C HIS A 56 16.45 3.22 -5.34
N SER A 57 15.18 3.60 -5.27
CA SER A 57 14.77 4.96 -4.91
C SER A 57 15.11 5.27 -3.45
N ASP A 58 15.07 6.56 -3.10
CA ASP A 58 15.21 6.99 -1.71
C ASP A 58 14.14 6.36 -0.81
N ALA A 59 12.89 6.23 -1.29
CA ALA A 59 11.81 5.55 -0.57
C ALA A 59 12.09 4.06 -0.30
N ALA A 60 12.71 3.34 -1.26
CA ALA A 60 13.09 1.95 -1.06
C ALA A 60 14.29 1.81 -0.10
N MET A 61 15.28 2.69 -0.22
CA MET A 61 16.41 2.76 0.72
C MET A 61 15.95 3.08 2.14
N TYR A 62 14.95 3.94 2.23
CA TYR A 62 14.31 4.33 3.48
C TYR A 62 13.60 3.13 4.13
N LEU A 63 12.72 2.45 3.39
CA LEU A 63 12.01 1.25 3.86
C LEU A 63 12.97 0.13 4.29
N MET A 64 14.12 -0.03 3.63
CA MET A 64 15.11 -1.03 4.02
C MET A 64 15.61 -0.86 5.46
N ARG A 65 15.66 0.38 5.97
CA ARG A 65 16.11 0.67 7.35
C ARG A 65 15.22 0.01 8.40
N GLU A 66 13.95 -0.25 8.10
CA GLU A 66 12.99 -0.95 8.97
C GLU A 66 13.42 -2.36 9.35
N TYR A 67 14.19 -2.99 8.47
CA TYR A 67 14.62 -4.39 8.61
C TYR A 67 16.01 -4.50 9.22
N LYS A 68 16.66 -3.39 9.60
CA LYS A 68 18.00 -3.41 10.19
C LYS A 68 17.96 -4.11 11.55
N VAL A 69 18.90 -5.03 11.78
CA VAL A 69 19.05 -5.75 13.05
C VAL A 69 20.45 -5.55 13.63
N ASP A 70 20.53 -5.57 14.95
CA ASP A 70 21.81 -5.60 15.68
C ASP A 70 22.26 -7.07 15.81
N TYR A 71 22.98 -7.53 14.79
CA TYR A 71 23.37 -8.92 14.63
C TYR A 71 24.24 -9.42 15.79
N ASP A 72 25.13 -8.58 16.32
CA ASP A 72 26.04 -8.95 17.39
C ASP A 72 25.29 -9.13 18.71
N ARG A 73 24.31 -8.27 19.02
CA ARG A 73 23.44 -8.46 20.21
C ARG A 73 22.56 -9.69 20.12
N GLU A 74 22.00 -9.99 18.94
CA GLU A 74 21.10 -11.13 18.79
C GLU A 74 21.83 -12.48 18.80
N ASN A 75 23.02 -12.58 18.20
CA ASN A 75 23.84 -13.79 18.32
C ASN A 75 24.36 -13.96 19.75
N SER A 76 24.80 -12.89 20.41
CA SER A 76 25.18 -12.93 21.82
C SER A 76 24.02 -13.34 22.75
N ALA A 77 22.79 -13.01 22.39
CA ALA A 77 21.60 -13.39 23.16
C ALA A 77 21.18 -14.84 22.88
N ASN A 78 21.33 -15.32 21.64
CA ASN A 78 21.08 -16.71 21.27
C ASN A 78 22.16 -17.67 21.79
N GLU A 79 23.44 -17.27 21.76
CA GLU A 79 24.55 -17.99 22.39
C GLU A 79 24.34 -18.05 23.91
N ARG A 80 24.00 -16.93 24.57
CA ARG A 80 23.61 -16.94 26.00
C ARG A 80 22.35 -17.75 26.30
N ARG A 81 21.46 -17.96 25.34
CA ARG A 81 20.25 -18.79 25.50
C ARG A 81 20.52 -20.27 25.24
N ALA A 82 21.49 -20.58 24.38
CA ALA A 82 22.02 -21.92 24.15
C ALA A 82 22.92 -22.36 25.33
N GLU A 83 23.74 -21.47 25.88
CA GLU A 83 24.50 -21.69 27.12
C GLU A 83 23.56 -21.88 28.32
N LYS A 84 22.47 -21.10 28.43
CA LYS A 84 21.43 -21.32 29.47
C LYS A 84 20.65 -22.63 29.37
N LEU A 85 20.71 -23.34 28.24
CA LEU A 85 20.15 -24.68 28.12
C LEU A 85 21.13 -25.78 28.58
N ASP A 86 22.42 -25.46 28.68
CA ASP A 86 23.49 -26.35 29.17
C ASP A 86 23.88 -26.05 30.64
N GLU A 87 23.64 -24.81 31.11
CA GLU A 87 23.96 -24.34 32.45
C GLU A 87 22.90 -24.60 33.54
N ASN A 88 21.82 -25.33 33.25
CA ASN A 88 20.90 -25.80 34.30
C ASN A 88 21.44 -26.97 35.13
N ARG A 89 22.77 -27.23 35.10
CA ARG A 89 23.42 -28.29 35.88
C ARG A 89 24.51 -27.85 36.86
N VAL A 90 24.88 -26.57 36.97
CA VAL A 90 25.81 -26.16 38.05
C VAL A 90 25.46 -24.79 38.59
N GLU A 91 25.15 -24.78 39.89
CA GLU A 91 24.70 -23.67 40.72
C GLU A 91 25.86 -22.75 41.14
N LEU A 92 25.51 -21.50 41.49
CA LEU A 92 26.11 -20.67 42.55
C LEU A 92 27.60 -20.26 42.42
N LEU A 93 27.85 -18.97 42.16
CA LEU A 93 28.54 -17.99 43.04
C LEU A 93 29.14 -16.77 42.28
N ALA A 94 29.17 -15.63 42.99
CA ALA A 94 29.99 -14.42 42.81
C ALA A 94 29.63 -13.46 41.66
N GLN A 95 29.03 -12.30 41.93
CA GLN A 95 29.60 -11.04 42.47
C GLN A 95 30.21 -10.10 41.40
N GLN A 96 29.57 -8.92 41.35
CA GLN A 96 30.12 -7.57 41.18
C GLN A 96 30.63 -7.08 39.81
N THR A 97 30.09 -5.90 39.48
CA THR A 97 30.25 -4.94 38.37
C THR A 97 31.69 -4.39 38.22
N PRO A 98 32.08 -3.72 37.09
CA PRO A 98 31.69 -2.32 36.86
C PRO A 98 31.46 -1.88 35.40
N ALA A 99 30.92 -0.66 35.29
CA ALA A 99 30.57 0.10 34.11
C ALA A 99 31.71 0.34 33.10
N GLN A 100 31.38 0.41 31.80
CA GLN A 100 32.17 1.13 30.80
C GLN A 100 31.28 1.85 29.77
N SER A 101 31.42 3.17 29.81
CA SER A 101 31.35 4.19 28.75
C SER A 101 30.29 4.07 27.65
N GLU A 102 29.31 4.96 27.76
CA GLU A 102 28.54 5.53 26.67
C GLU A 102 29.49 6.06 25.58
N ASP A 103 29.55 5.38 24.44
CA ASP A 103 30.22 5.91 23.25
C ASP A 103 29.24 6.85 22.53
N SER A 104 29.35 8.12 22.88
CA SER A 104 28.68 9.23 22.23
C SER A 104 29.31 9.49 20.86
N ASN A 105 28.81 8.84 19.81
CA ASN A 105 29.01 9.30 18.43
C ASN A 105 28.01 8.66 17.46
N ASN A 106 26.73 9.04 17.58
CA ASN A 106 25.73 8.85 16.54
C ASN A 106 25.20 10.20 16.04
N ASN A 107 26.08 10.98 15.40
CA ASN A 107 25.66 12.07 14.52
C ASN A 107 25.24 11.52 13.13
N GLN A 108 24.36 10.53 13.12
CA GLN A 108 23.42 10.37 12.00
C GLN A 108 22.21 11.21 12.40
N LEU A 109 22.21 12.48 12.00
CA LEU A 109 21.01 13.29 11.97
C LEU A 109 19.90 12.43 11.35
N ASP A 110 18.88 12.14 12.15
CA ASP A 110 17.80 11.22 11.82
C ASP A 110 16.96 11.80 10.67
N GLU A 111 17.43 11.60 9.44
CA GLU A 111 16.73 11.91 8.18
C GLU A 111 15.36 11.23 8.08
N SER A 112 15.04 10.34 9.03
CA SER A 112 13.85 9.52 8.92
C SER A 112 12.55 10.28 9.14
N MET A 113 12.60 11.48 9.73
CA MET A 113 11.44 12.25 10.17
C MET A 113 10.48 11.45 11.07
N GLU A 114 10.81 10.22 11.47
CA GLU A 114 9.89 9.38 12.23
C GLU A 114 9.83 9.76 13.70
N HIS A 115 10.87 10.41 14.21
CA HIS A 115 10.84 11.02 15.54
C HIS A 115 9.82 12.17 15.64
N LEU A 116 9.29 12.69 14.51
CA LEU A 116 8.27 13.73 14.52
C LEU A 116 6.91 13.23 15.02
N VAL A 117 6.69 11.90 15.03
CA VAL A 117 5.46 11.27 15.49
C VAL A 117 5.75 10.13 16.48
N ASP A 118 4.80 9.91 17.39
CA ASP A 118 4.81 8.75 18.28
C ASP A 118 3.97 7.63 17.67
N TRP A 119 4.66 6.61 17.14
CA TRP A 119 4.07 5.43 16.52
C TRP A 119 3.24 4.56 17.48
N SER A 120 3.42 4.70 18.80
CA SER A 120 2.61 3.99 19.80
C SER A 120 1.23 4.63 20.03
N LYS A 121 1.02 5.84 19.52
CA LYS A 121 -0.20 6.64 19.72
C LYS A 121 -1.01 6.78 18.44
N ALA A 122 -2.25 7.27 18.60
CA ALA A 122 -3.12 7.58 17.48
C ALA A 122 -2.50 8.65 16.56
N MET A 123 -2.48 8.41 15.26
CA MET A 123 -1.77 9.23 14.28
C MET A 123 -2.52 10.51 13.90
N LEU A 124 -3.85 10.48 13.80
CA LEU A 124 -4.62 11.64 13.31
C LEU A 124 -4.40 12.92 14.14
N PRO A 125 -4.40 12.89 15.49
CA PRO A 125 -4.11 14.08 16.29
C PRO A 125 -2.67 14.62 16.09
N GLN A 126 -1.74 13.75 15.65
CA GLN A 126 -0.33 14.09 15.48
C GLN A 126 -0.03 14.76 14.13
N ILE A 127 -0.88 14.59 13.11
CA ILE A 127 -0.70 15.17 11.77
C ILE A 127 -0.52 16.71 11.81
N SER A 128 -1.23 17.38 12.71
CA SER A 128 -1.11 18.84 12.88
C SER A 128 0.28 19.30 13.32
N LYS A 129 1.02 18.45 14.05
CA LYS A 129 2.38 18.74 14.53
C LYS A 129 3.43 18.61 13.43
N ILE A 130 3.17 17.76 12.44
CA ILE A 130 4.10 17.45 11.35
C ILE A 130 3.75 18.15 10.04
N THR A 131 2.76 19.04 10.03
CA THR A 131 2.23 19.69 8.81
C THR A 131 3.33 20.31 7.94
N LYS A 132 4.38 20.89 8.54
CA LYS A 132 5.51 21.47 7.81
C LYS A 132 6.30 20.47 6.96
N HIS A 133 6.39 19.21 7.42
CA HIS A 133 7.15 18.12 6.81
C HIS A 133 6.25 17.01 6.25
N TYR A 134 4.93 17.24 6.25
CA TYR A 134 3.93 16.21 5.98
C TYR A 134 4.10 15.55 4.61
N ASP A 135 4.30 16.36 3.56
CA ASP A 135 4.38 15.89 2.17
C ASP A 135 5.57 14.95 1.98
N GLU A 136 6.72 15.27 2.56
CA GLU A 136 7.89 14.40 2.49
C GLU A 136 7.73 13.16 3.41
N TRP A 137 7.17 13.34 4.62
CA TRP A 137 6.99 12.25 5.58
C TRP A 137 6.00 11.18 5.11
N VAL A 138 4.88 11.58 4.51
CA VAL A 138 3.80 10.66 4.10
C VAL A 138 4.21 9.76 2.94
N HIS A 139 5.11 10.25 2.08
CA HIS A 139 5.59 9.58 0.89
C HIS A 139 6.82 8.66 1.14
N LYS A 140 7.34 8.64 2.38
CA LYS A 140 8.38 7.69 2.81
C LYS A 140 7.73 6.46 3.47
N PRO A 141 7.60 5.32 2.75
CA PRO A 141 6.85 4.16 3.24
C PRO A 141 7.57 3.47 4.41
N VAL A 142 6.78 2.89 5.31
CA VAL A 142 7.25 2.06 6.43
C VAL A 142 6.47 0.75 6.49
N ASP A 143 7.03 -0.27 7.14
CA ASP A 143 6.37 -1.55 7.40
C ASP A 143 6.08 -1.71 8.89
N ARG A 144 5.19 -0.86 9.42
CA ARG A 144 4.84 -0.80 10.85
C ARG A 144 3.32 -0.77 11.04
N PRO A 145 2.80 -1.28 12.17
CA PRO A 145 1.42 -1.04 12.54
C PRO A 145 1.19 0.45 12.79
N LEU A 146 0.07 0.97 12.29
CA LEU A 146 -0.37 2.36 12.50
C LEU A 146 -1.79 2.36 13.07
N ARG A 147 -2.05 3.25 14.02
CA ARG A 147 -3.37 3.47 14.62
C ARG A 147 -3.87 4.87 14.31
N LEU A 148 -5.12 5.03 13.86
CA LEU A 148 -5.65 6.35 13.50
C LEU A 148 -6.30 7.08 14.69
N PHE A 149 -7.05 6.36 15.52
CA PHE A 149 -7.85 6.87 16.62
C PHE A 149 -7.46 6.25 17.97
N GLY A 150 -7.52 7.05 19.04
CA GLY A 150 -7.23 6.60 20.41
C GLY A 150 -8.28 5.66 21.00
N PRO A 151 -9.60 5.85 20.77
CA PRO A 151 -10.62 4.87 21.12
C PRO A 151 -10.62 3.68 20.17
N TRP A 152 -10.81 2.46 20.70
CA TRP A 152 -10.72 1.23 19.90
C TRP A 152 -11.90 1.07 18.92
N TYR A 153 -13.09 1.55 19.28
CA TYR A 153 -14.29 1.42 18.44
C TYR A 153 -14.19 2.28 17.17
N LEU A 154 -13.66 3.52 17.27
CA LEU A 154 -13.37 4.35 16.10
C LEU A 154 -12.30 3.71 15.22
N GLU A 155 -11.30 3.07 15.83
CA GLU A 155 -10.25 2.38 15.09
C GLU A 155 -10.80 1.23 14.25
N MET A 156 -11.78 0.49 14.76
CA MET A 156 -12.44 -0.59 14.01
C MET A 156 -13.13 -0.06 12.76
N CYS A 157 -13.74 1.13 12.82
CA CYS A 157 -14.36 1.76 11.65
C CYS A 157 -13.36 2.18 10.56
N THR A 158 -12.05 2.15 10.83
CA THR A 158 -11.01 2.45 9.83
C THR A 158 -10.50 1.24 9.09
N LYS A 159 -10.86 0.03 9.54
CA LYS A 159 -10.38 -1.23 8.98
C LYS A 159 -11.43 -1.81 8.05
N THR A 160 -11.14 -1.82 6.76
CA THR A 160 -12.02 -2.34 5.72
C THR A 160 -11.36 -3.55 5.06
N PRO A 161 -11.72 -4.79 5.46
CA PRO A 161 -11.27 -5.96 4.72
C PRO A 161 -11.80 -5.90 3.28
N TRP A 162 -11.02 -6.39 2.31
CA TRP A 162 -11.33 -6.27 0.88
C TRP A 162 -12.73 -6.78 0.50
N TRP A 163 -13.21 -7.85 1.14
CA TRP A 163 -14.49 -8.49 0.82
C TRP A 163 -15.71 -7.67 1.28
N VAL A 164 -15.54 -6.69 2.16
CA VAL A 164 -16.62 -5.77 2.56
C VAL A 164 -17.06 -4.90 1.39
N VAL A 165 -16.13 -4.50 0.52
CA VAL A 165 -16.39 -3.66 -0.64
C VAL A 165 -17.36 -4.34 -1.62
N PRO A 166 -17.10 -5.54 -2.18
CA PRO A 166 -18.05 -6.22 -3.06
C PRO A 166 -19.36 -6.58 -2.34
N MET A 167 -19.31 -6.99 -1.06
CA MET A 167 -20.51 -7.30 -0.27
C MET A 167 -21.48 -6.11 -0.20
N PHE A 168 -20.96 -4.90 -0.03
CA PHE A 168 -21.75 -3.67 0.03
C PHE A 168 -22.15 -3.16 -1.36
N TRP A 169 -21.19 -3.07 -2.28
CA TRP A 169 -21.38 -2.40 -3.55
C TRP A 169 -22.13 -3.23 -4.58
N ILE A 170 -22.03 -4.57 -4.58
CA ILE A 170 -22.78 -5.40 -5.55
C ILE A 170 -24.30 -5.22 -5.38
N PRO A 171 -24.89 -5.37 -4.18
CA PRO A 171 -26.32 -5.09 -3.99
C PRO A 171 -26.67 -3.64 -4.33
N THR A 172 -25.83 -2.68 -3.94
CA THR A 172 -26.05 -1.25 -4.25
C THR A 172 -26.11 -1.01 -5.76
N ILE A 173 -25.16 -1.52 -6.54
CA ILE A 173 -25.11 -1.38 -8.01
C ILE A 173 -26.37 -1.96 -8.65
N ILE A 174 -26.79 -3.15 -8.21
CA ILE A 174 -28.00 -3.83 -8.71
C ILE A 174 -29.23 -2.97 -8.41
N THR A 175 -29.40 -2.54 -7.16
CA THR A 175 -30.56 -1.75 -6.74
C THR A 175 -30.65 -0.40 -7.44
N CYS A 176 -29.51 0.29 -7.67
CA CYS A 176 -29.49 1.56 -8.39
C CYS A 176 -30.02 1.44 -9.83
N GLY A 177 -29.73 0.34 -10.52
CA GLY A 177 -30.13 0.14 -11.92
C GLY A 177 -31.45 -0.62 -12.09
N TRP A 178 -31.96 -1.26 -11.04
CA TRP A 178 -33.06 -2.23 -11.12
C TRP A 178 -34.33 -1.66 -11.74
N ASP A 179 -34.81 -0.52 -11.25
CA ASP A 179 -36.06 0.09 -11.74
C ASP A 179 -35.95 0.47 -13.22
N GLU A 180 -34.79 0.98 -13.65
CA GLU A 180 -34.58 1.39 -15.03
C GLU A 180 -34.48 0.20 -15.97
N VAL A 181 -33.84 -0.89 -15.53
CA VAL A 181 -33.82 -2.15 -16.29
C VAL A 181 -35.24 -2.69 -16.44
N GLN A 182 -36.01 -2.78 -15.36
CA GLN A 182 -37.38 -3.32 -15.40
C GLN A 182 -38.33 -2.51 -16.28
N ALA A 183 -38.17 -1.18 -16.32
CA ALA A 183 -39.01 -0.31 -17.14
C ALA A 183 -38.58 -0.23 -18.62
N ASN A 184 -37.34 -0.59 -18.96
CA ASN A 184 -36.75 -0.38 -20.29
C ASN A 184 -36.05 -1.64 -20.83
N SER A 185 -36.61 -2.83 -20.61
CA SER A 185 -36.04 -4.08 -21.13
C SER A 185 -37.00 -4.88 -22.01
N HIS A 186 -37.95 -4.20 -22.66
CA HIS A 186 -39.01 -4.86 -23.43
C HIS A 186 -38.63 -5.12 -24.88
N ASN A 187 -37.65 -4.40 -25.43
CA ASN A 187 -37.17 -4.59 -26.78
C ASN A 187 -35.65 -4.40 -26.91
N MET A 188 -35.10 -4.80 -28.07
CA MET A 188 -33.65 -4.76 -28.33
C MET A 188 -33.06 -3.35 -28.31
N LYS A 189 -33.84 -2.31 -28.67
CA LYS A 189 -33.34 -0.93 -28.63
C LYS A 189 -33.11 -0.49 -27.19
N GLU A 190 -34.07 -0.73 -26.31
CA GLU A 190 -33.96 -0.36 -24.90
C GLU A 190 -32.86 -1.14 -24.19
N ILE A 191 -32.71 -2.44 -24.48
CA ILE A 191 -31.57 -3.25 -23.97
C ILE A 191 -30.24 -2.65 -24.42
N THR A 192 -30.14 -2.24 -25.68
CA THR A 192 -28.93 -1.59 -26.21
C THR A 192 -28.66 -0.27 -25.49
N THR A 193 -29.72 0.51 -25.21
CA THR A 193 -29.63 1.74 -24.41
C THR A 193 -29.15 1.46 -22.99
N ILE A 194 -29.65 0.42 -22.33
CA ILE A 194 -29.18 0.06 -20.98
C ILE A 194 -27.68 -0.26 -21.00
N ILE A 195 -27.27 -1.14 -21.91
CA ILE A 195 -25.86 -1.56 -22.02
C ILE A 195 -24.95 -0.38 -22.34
N SER A 196 -25.38 0.53 -23.22
CA SER A 196 -24.58 1.70 -23.58
C SER A 196 -24.37 2.66 -22.41
N HIS A 197 -25.39 2.90 -21.58
CA HIS A 197 -25.29 3.76 -20.40
C HIS A 197 -24.45 3.13 -19.29
N LEU A 198 -24.61 1.82 -19.06
CA LEU A 198 -23.75 1.08 -18.14
C LEU A 198 -22.29 1.12 -18.58
N LEU A 199 -22.01 0.86 -19.86
CA LEU A 199 -20.65 0.90 -20.41
C LEU A 199 -20.07 2.32 -20.36
N PHE A 200 -20.87 3.33 -20.66
CA PHE A 200 -20.47 4.72 -20.52
C PHE A 200 -20.07 5.04 -19.08
N GLY A 201 -20.85 4.57 -18.08
CA GLY A 201 -20.49 4.69 -16.67
C GLY A 201 -19.15 4.04 -16.32
N VAL A 202 -18.91 2.82 -16.80
CA VAL A 202 -17.62 2.12 -16.58
C VAL A 202 -16.45 2.89 -17.21
N ILE A 203 -16.61 3.38 -18.44
CA ILE A 203 -15.57 4.16 -19.12
C ILE A 203 -15.33 5.49 -18.38
N PHE A 204 -16.42 6.17 -17.99
CA PHE A 204 -16.37 7.40 -17.21
C PHE A 204 -15.62 7.20 -15.90
N TRP A 205 -15.86 6.08 -15.21
CA TRP A 205 -15.09 5.72 -14.03
C TRP A 205 -13.58 5.68 -14.29
N THR A 206 -13.11 5.12 -15.41
CA THR A 206 -11.66 5.07 -15.66
C THR A 206 -11.01 6.46 -15.73
N LEU A 207 -11.75 7.45 -16.24
CA LEU A 207 -11.30 8.84 -16.24
C LEU A 207 -11.34 9.43 -14.84
N LEU A 208 -12.41 9.13 -14.08
CA LEU A 208 -12.55 9.57 -12.70
C LEU A 208 -11.47 8.98 -11.79
N GLU A 209 -11.15 7.71 -11.94
CA GLU A 209 -10.02 7.01 -11.30
C GLU A 209 -8.73 7.81 -11.49
N TYR A 210 -8.36 8.07 -12.75
CA TYR A 210 -7.16 8.84 -13.06
C TYR A 210 -7.20 10.24 -12.43
N SER A 211 -8.35 10.90 -12.52
CA SER A 211 -8.52 12.28 -12.06
C SER A 211 -8.41 12.40 -10.54
N LEU A 212 -9.10 11.52 -9.81
CA LEU A 212 -9.04 11.44 -8.35
C LEU A 212 -7.63 11.08 -7.93
N HIS A 213 -7.03 10.06 -8.53
CA HIS A 213 -5.69 9.61 -8.14
C HIS A 213 -4.64 10.71 -8.34
N ARG A 214 -4.67 11.40 -9.48
CA ARG A 214 -3.70 12.47 -9.77
C ARG A 214 -3.92 13.75 -8.97
N TRP A 215 -5.14 14.30 -9.00
CA TRP A 215 -5.38 15.67 -8.53
C TRP A 215 -5.92 15.74 -7.10
N VAL A 216 -6.49 14.65 -6.58
CA VAL A 216 -7.06 14.61 -5.23
C VAL A 216 -6.16 13.80 -4.30
N PHE A 217 -5.80 12.58 -4.70
CA PHE A 217 -5.02 11.65 -3.88
C PHE A 217 -3.53 11.97 -3.86
N HIS A 218 -2.99 12.57 -4.92
CA HIS A 218 -1.61 13.09 -4.98
C HIS A 218 -1.56 14.64 -5.01
N VAL A 219 -2.50 15.30 -4.34
CA VAL A 219 -2.40 16.75 -4.16
C VAL A 219 -1.13 17.09 -3.39
N LYS A 220 -0.25 17.89 -4.01
CA LYS A 220 1.00 18.31 -3.38
C LYS A 220 0.70 19.28 -2.23
N LEU A 221 1.11 18.92 -1.03
CA LEU A 221 0.95 19.76 0.16
C LEU A 221 2.27 20.48 0.45
N THR A 222 2.19 21.73 0.88
CA THR A 222 3.37 22.56 1.18
C THR A 222 3.49 22.78 2.67
N SER A 223 4.63 23.31 3.12
CA SER A 223 4.86 23.65 4.53
C SER A 223 3.86 24.66 5.11
N ASN A 224 3.15 25.39 4.24
CA ASN A 224 2.10 26.36 4.59
C ASN A 224 0.68 25.81 4.45
N SER A 225 0.52 24.53 4.09
CA SER A 225 -0.78 23.88 4.01
C SER A 225 -1.47 23.88 5.38
N ARG A 226 -2.82 23.95 5.37
CA ARG A 226 -3.60 23.89 6.61
C ARG A 226 -3.58 22.46 7.17
N PRO A 227 -3.44 22.26 8.49
CA PRO A 227 -3.40 20.92 9.10
C PRO A 227 -4.54 19.99 8.70
N TRP A 228 -5.76 20.52 8.58
CA TRP A 228 -6.92 19.72 8.19
C TRP A 228 -6.82 19.17 6.76
N LEU A 229 -6.14 19.86 5.83
CA LEU A 229 -5.88 19.35 4.48
C LEU A 229 -4.90 18.18 4.52
N CYS A 230 -3.87 18.26 5.35
CA CYS A 230 -2.95 17.14 5.59
C CYS A 230 -3.69 15.93 6.19
N THR A 231 -4.58 16.16 7.16
CA THR A 231 -5.42 15.10 7.73
C THR A 231 -6.34 14.49 6.68
N PHE A 232 -6.99 15.32 5.85
CA PHE A 232 -7.85 14.85 4.77
C PHE A 232 -7.08 14.01 3.76
N HIS A 233 -5.95 14.51 3.24
CA HIS A 233 -5.07 13.78 2.34
C HIS A 233 -4.60 12.45 2.96
N PHE A 234 -4.25 12.47 4.25
CA PHE A 234 -3.81 11.26 4.96
C PHE A 234 -4.90 10.19 4.96
N LEU A 235 -6.15 10.57 5.21
CA LEU A 235 -7.27 9.64 5.29
C LEU A 235 -7.67 9.04 3.94
N ILE A 236 -7.55 9.81 2.84
CA ILE A 236 -8.00 9.34 1.52
C ILE A 236 -6.93 8.55 0.77
N HIS A 237 -5.64 8.83 0.99
CA HIS A 237 -4.56 8.16 0.24
C HIS A 237 -3.19 8.16 0.92
N GLY A 238 -2.84 9.22 1.67
CA GLY A 238 -1.53 9.32 2.30
C GLY A 238 -1.22 8.16 3.26
N LEU A 239 -2.23 7.63 3.96
CA LEU A 239 -2.08 6.45 4.80
C LEU A 239 -1.63 5.22 3.99
N HIS A 240 -2.20 5.03 2.81
CA HIS A 240 -1.86 3.91 1.93
C HIS A 240 -0.41 4.02 1.43
N HIS A 241 0.06 5.22 1.06
CA HIS A 241 1.48 5.41 0.71
C HIS A 241 2.42 5.24 1.91
N LYS A 242 1.98 5.64 3.11
CA LYS A 242 2.80 5.56 4.31
C LYS A 242 2.96 4.12 4.82
N VAL A 243 1.88 3.33 4.83
CA VAL A 243 1.87 1.92 5.25
C VAL A 243 1.31 1.01 4.14
N PRO A 244 2.02 0.85 3.01
CA PRO A 244 1.50 0.22 1.79
C PRO A 244 1.21 -1.28 1.91
N PHE A 245 1.60 -1.89 3.03
CA PHE A 245 1.39 -3.31 3.32
C PHE A 245 0.26 -3.58 4.32
N ASP A 246 -0.46 -2.55 4.78
CA ASP A 246 -1.65 -2.73 5.62
C ASP A 246 -2.88 -3.15 4.80
N SER A 247 -3.24 -4.43 4.89
CA SER A 247 -4.33 -5.01 4.09
C SER A 247 -5.71 -4.52 4.48
N MET A 248 -5.85 -3.90 5.65
CA MET A 248 -7.14 -3.42 6.15
C MET A 248 -7.38 -1.96 5.82
N ARG A 249 -6.39 -1.24 5.26
CA ARG A 249 -6.46 0.20 4.97
C ARG A 249 -6.02 0.55 3.54
N LEU A 250 -6.23 -0.39 2.63
CA LEU A 250 -5.99 -0.22 1.20
C LEU A 250 -7.26 0.19 0.46
N VAL A 251 -8.34 -0.58 0.62
CA VAL A 251 -9.59 -0.37 -0.10
C VAL A 251 -10.39 0.79 0.49
N PHE A 252 -11.21 1.44 -0.33
CA PHE A 252 -11.95 2.61 0.14
C PHE A 252 -13.15 2.20 1.01
N PRO A 253 -13.29 2.72 2.25
CA PRO A 253 -14.39 2.33 3.13
C PRO A 253 -15.77 2.70 2.54
N PRO A 254 -16.79 1.81 2.58
CA PRO A 254 -18.07 2.04 1.91
C PRO A 254 -18.80 3.32 2.33
N LEU A 255 -18.82 3.65 3.62
CA LEU A 255 -19.57 4.81 4.13
C LEU A 255 -19.03 6.15 3.57
N PRO A 256 -17.72 6.47 3.68
CA PRO A 256 -17.10 7.55 2.92
C PRO A 256 -17.32 7.44 1.41
N GLY A 257 -17.31 6.23 0.85
CA GLY A 257 -17.58 5.97 -0.57
C GLY A 257 -18.96 6.43 -1.01
N VAL A 258 -20.01 6.17 -0.22
CA VAL A 258 -21.38 6.65 -0.47
C VAL A 258 -21.43 8.16 -0.46
N ILE A 259 -20.79 8.82 0.51
CA ILE A 259 -20.76 10.29 0.60
C ILE A 259 -20.13 10.87 -0.67
N LEU A 260 -18.97 10.33 -1.08
CA LEU A 260 -18.30 10.78 -2.31
C LEU A 260 -19.14 10.51 -3.56
N ALA A 261 -19.76 9.34 -3.66
CA ALA A 261 -20.64 8.98 -4.76
C ALA A 261 -21.83 9.94 -4.86
N VAL A 262 -22.48 10.30 -3.75
CA VAL A 262 -23.60 11.25 -3.73
C VAL A 262 -23.15 12.65 -4.14
N ILE A 263 -22.00 13.13 -3.65
CA ILE A 263 -21.45 14.45 -4.01
C ILE A 263 -21.18 14.54 -5.52
N ILE A 264 -20.64 13.48 -6.12
CA ILE A 264 -20.35 13.44 -7.56
C ILE A 264 -21.62 13.22 -8.39
N TYR A 265 -22.48 12.30 -7.96
CA TYR A 265 -23.68 11.90 -8.70
C TYR A 265 -24.73 13.01 -8.77
N THR A 266 -25.02 13.67 -7.65
CA THR A 266 -26.12 14.65 -7.55
C THR A 266 -26.05 15.72 -8.64
N PRO A 267 -24.95 16.49 -8.83
CA PRO A 267 -24.88 17.50 -9.89
C PRO A 267 -24.94 16.88 -11.29
N ILE A 268 -24.31 15.72 -11.51
CA ILE A 268 -24.30 15.03 -12.81
C ILE A 268 -25.71 14.56 -13.19
N SER A 269 -26.50 14.11 -12.20
CA SER A 269 -27.87 13.61 -12.42
C SER A 269 -28.81 14.70 -12.97
N PHE A 270 -28.63 15.96 -12.56
CA PHE A 270 -29.39 17.09 -13.10
C PHE A 270 -29.03 17.39 -14.56
N ILE A 271 -27.75 17.25 -14.92
CA ILE A 271 -27.29 17.47 -16.30
C ILE A 271 -27.78 16.33 -17.22
N LEU A 272 -27.79 15.10 -16.71
CA LEU A 272 -28.11 13.88 -17.45
C LEU A 272 -29.55 13.40 -17.24
N GLN A 273 -30.47 14.28 -16.83
CA GLN A 273 -31.86 13.91 -16.51
C GLN A 273 -32.57 13.11 -17.61
N ASN A 274 -32.23 13.34 -18.88
CA ASN A 274 -32.81 12.65 -20.04
C ASN A 274 -31.99 11.45 -20.52
N HIS A 275 -30.96 11.04 -19.77
CA HIS A 275 -29.96 10.05 -20.18
C HIS A 275 -29.72 9.01 -19.07
N HIS A 276 -30.79 8.47 -18.49
CA HIS A 276 -30.74 7.33 -17.57
C HIS A 276 -29.61 7.43 -16.51
N PRO A 277 -29.59 8.49 -15.68
CA PRO A 277 -28.44 8.79 -14.83
C PRO A 277 -28.18 7.69 -13.80
N ARG A 278 -29.18 6.90 -13.38
CA ARG A 278 -28.96 5.78 -12.46
C ARG A 278 -28.25 4.60 -13.12
N LEU A 279 -28.49 4.34 -14.41
CA LEU A 279 -27.71 3.33 -15.15
C LEU A 279 -26.26 3.76 -15.33
N ILE A 280 -26.00 5.05 -15.60
CA ILE A 280 -24.63 5.59 -15.64
C ILE A 280 -23.97 5.46 -14.27
N LEU A 281 -24.69 5.78 -13.18
CA LEU A 281 -24.19 5.60 -11.81
C LEU A 281 -23.86 4.13 -11.52
N SER A 282 -24.76 3.19 -11.83
CA SER A 282 -24.51 1.75 -11.68
C SER A 282 -23.26 1.30 -12.46
N GLY A 283 -23.09 1.78 -13.68
CA GLY A 283 -21.89 1.54 -14.49
C GLY A 283 -20.61 2.11 -13.86
N ALA A 284 -20.67 3.35 -13.36
CA ALA A 284 -19.53 4.00 -12.71
C ALA A 284 -19.15 3.31 -11.39
N LEU A 285 -20.13 2.91 -10.58
CA LEU A 285 -19.92 2.13 -9.35
C LEU A 285 -19.38 0.73 -9.64
N LEU A 286 -19.79 0.09 -10.74
CA LEU A 286 -19.19 -1.15 -11.21
C LEU A 286 -17.72 -0.96 -11.60
N GLY A 287 -17.42 0.12 -12.33
CA GLY A 287 -16.04 0.51 -12.65
C GLY A 287 -15.20 0.69 -11.38
N TYR A 288 -15.73 1.41 -10.39
CA TYR A 288 -15.10 1.59 -9.07
C TYR A 288 -14.83 0.27 -8.36
N LEU A 289 -15.83 -0.62 -8.30
CA LEU A 289 -15.66 -1.91 -7.65
C LEU A 289 -14.54 -2.73 -8.32
N ILE A 290 -14.51 -2.74 -9.66
CA ILE A 290 -13.45 -3.42 -10.42
C ILE A 290 -12.08 -2.80 -10.10
N TYR A 291 -11.99 -1.46 -10.11
CA TYR A 291 -10.78 -0.73 -9.76
C TYR A 291 -10.26 -1.10 -8.37
N ASP A 292 -11.10 -1.04 -7.34
CA ASP A 292 -10.68 -1.23 -5.95
C ASP A 292 -10.22 -2.68 -5.71
N MET A 293 -10.89 -3.64 -6.37
CA MET A 293 -10.47 -5.05 -6.35
C MET A 293 -9.18 -5.30 -7.14
N ILE A 294 -8.99 -4.63 -8.29
CA ILE A 294 -7.72 -4.67 -9.02
C ILE A 294 -6.62 -4.12 -8.10
N HIS A 295 -6.82 -2.94 -7.51
CA HIS A 295 -5.85 -2.29 -6.63
C HIS A 295 -5.40 -3.21 -5.50
N TYR A 296 -6.36 -3.80 -4.78
CA TYR A 296 -6.08 -4.77 -3.72
C TYR A 296 -5.30 -5.99 -4.25
N TYR A 297 -5.70 -6.52 -5.41
CA TYR A 297 -5.02 -7.65 -6.05
C TYR A 297 -3.61 -7.31 -6.53
N LEU A 298 -3.31 -6.06 -6.91
CA LEU A 298 -1.96 -5.65 -7.28
C LEU A 298 -1.03 -5.70 -6.07
N HIS A 299 -1.49 -5.35 -4.87
CA HIS A 299 -0.69 -5.43 -3.64
C HIS A 299 -0.53 -6.88 -3.15
N TYR A 300 -1.63 -7.63 -3.06
CA TYR A 300 -1.64 -8.92 -2.35
C TYR A 300 -1.71 -10.16 -3.25
N GLY A 301 -2.03 -10.00 -4.53
CA GLY A 301 -2.14 -11.09 -5.50
C GLY A 301 -0.81 -11.47 -6.16
N ASN A 302 -0.80 -12.60 -6.88
CA ASN A 302 0.35 -13.07 -7.66
C ASN A 302 -0.07 -13.24 -9.14
N PRO A 303 -0.20 -12.13 -9.89
CA PRO A 303 -0.68 -12.17 -11.26
C PRO A 303 0.25 -13.00 -12.15
N ALA A 304 -0.32 -13.81 -13.04
CA ALA A 304 0.45 -14.61 -13.98
C ALA A 304 1.21 -13.72 -14.98
N ALA A 305 2.46 -14.06 -15.25
CA ALA A 305 3.29 -13.35 -16.21
C ALA A 305 2.64 -13.27 -17.60
N GLY A 306 2.90 -12.18 -18.32
CA GLY A 306 2.37 -11.96 -19.67
C GLY A 306 0.96 -11.38 -19.75
N HIS A 307 0.26 -11.23 -18.61
CA HIS A 307 -1.08 -10.66 -18.55
C HIS A 307 -1.09 -9.19 -18.11
N HIS A 308 -2.21 -8.51 -18.37
CA HIS A 308 -2.42 -7.11 -18.00
C HIS A 308 -2.16 -6.83 -16.51
N LEU A 309 -2.72 -7.64 -15.60
CA LEU A 309 -2.54 -7.46 -14.15
C LEU A 309 -1.08 -7.63 -13.70
N TYR A 310 -0.27 -8.43 -14.41
CA TYR A 310 1.16 -8.53 -14.14
C TYR A 310 1.90 -7.26 -14.55
N HIS A 311 1.52 -6.67 -15.69
CA HIS A 311 2.02 -5.35 -16.09
C HIS A 311 1.62 -4.30 -15.06
N MET A 312 0.33 -4.25 -14.68
CA MET A 312 -0.19 -3.26 -13.73
C MET A 312 0.41 -3.41 -12.34
N LYS A 313 0.65 -4.63 -11.84
CA LYS A 313 1.33 -4.82 -10.56
C LYS A 313 2.72 -4.18 -10.56
N ARG A 314 3.49 -4.40 -11.63
CA ARG A 314 4.81 -3.79 -11.79
C ARG A 314 4.73 -2.28 -11.95
N TYR A 315 3.74 -1.80 -12.69
CA TYR A 315 3.50 -0.39 -12.95
C TYR A 315 3.18 0.36 -11.65
N HIS A 316 2.21 -0.16 -10.90
CA HIS A 316 1.77 0.38 -9.61
C HIS A 316 2.86 0.33 -8.52
N TYR A 317 3.66 -0.74 -8.50
CA TYR A 317 4.81 -0.80 -7.59
C TYR A 317 5.87 0.26 -7.91
N GLN A 318 6.08 0.59 -9.20
CA GLN A 318 6.96 1.71 -9.54
C GLN A 318 6.35 3.04 -9.11
N HIS A 319 5.03 3.21 -9.20
CA HIS A 319 4.34 4.38 -8.68
C HIS A 319 4.58 4.54 -7.15
N HIS A 320 4.31 3.51 -6.35
CA HIS A 320 4.52 3.57 -4.89
C HIS A 320 5.96 3.86 -4.47
N PHE A 321 6.90 3.14 -5.08
CA PHE A 321 8.26 3.06 -4.55
C PHE A 321 9.26 3.88 -5.34
N ALA A 322 9.01 4.30 -6.58
CA ALA A 322 10.01 4.97 -7.42
C ALA A 322 9.56 6.29 -8.05
N HIS A 323 8.30 6.39 -8.48
CA HIS A 323 7.78 7.49 -9.30
C HIS A 323 6.37 7.88 -8.84
N GLN A 324 6.25 8.48 -7.67
CA GLN A 324 4.95 8.84 -7.06
C GLN A 324 4.19 9.94 -7.82
N ASP A 325 4.90 10.67 -8.69
CA ASP A 325 4.36 11.71 -9.57
C ASP A 325 3.98 11.20 -10.98
N LEU A 326 4.05 9.88 -11.21
CA LEU A 326 3.70 9.22 -12.46
C LEU A 326 2.85 7.97 -12.19
N GLY A 327 2.17 7.45 -13.21
CA GLY A 327 1.49 6.16 -13.13
C GLY A 327 0.22 6.17 -12.30
N TYR A 328 -0.65 7.15 -12.55
CA TYR A 328 -1.91 7.32 -11.79
C TYR A 328 -3.00 6.32 -12.22
N GLY A 329 -2.86 5.65 -13.36
CA GLY A 329 -3.78 4.59 -13.76
C GLY A 329 -3.50 3.29 -13.01
N ILE A 330 -4.48 2.80 -12.24
CA ILE A 330 -4.40 1.52 -11.51
C ILE A 330 -5.04 0.40 -12.33
N SER A 331 -6.21 0.65 -12.91
CA SER A 331 -6.91 -0.29 -13.78
C SER A 331 -6.23 -0.37 -15.14
N SER A 332 -5.72 0.75 -15.67
CA SER A 332 -5.13 0.85 -17.01
C SER A 332 -4.26 2.11 -17.15
N PRO A 333 -3.16 2.08 -17.92
CA PRO A 333 -2.32 3.25 -18.17
C PRO A 333 -2.86 4.16 -19.30
N ILE A 334 -4.10 3.96 -19.76
CA ILE A 334 -4.67 4.70 -20.90
C ILE A 334 -4.63 6.22 -20.68
N TRP A 335 -5.06 6.69 -19.51
CA TRP A 335 -5.07 8.11 -19.19
C TRP A 335 -3.67 8.64 -18.88
N ASP A 336 -2.78 7.81 -18.34
CA ASP A 336 -1.36 8.17 -18.23
C ASP A 336 -0.71 8.44 -19.58
N PHE A 337 -1.09 7.69 -20.62
CA PHE A 337 -0.64 7.96 -21.98
C PHE A 337 -1.21 9.28 -22.51
N VAL A 338 -2.53 9.50 -22.37
CA VAL A 338 -3.22 10.72 -22.82
C VAL A 338 -2.63 11.97 -22.17
N PHE A 339 -2.40 11.93 -20.86
CA PHE A 339 -1.93 13.06 -20.07
C PHE A 339 -0.41 13.08 -19.81
N LYS A 340 0.34 12.20 -20.48
CA LYS A 340 1.82 12.12 -20.44
C LYS A 340 2.40 11.90 -19.04
N THR A 341 1.75 11.10 -18.22
CA THR A 341 2.20 10.70 -16.86
C THR A 341 2.61 9.22 -16.80
N ARG A 342 2.98 8.63 -17.93
CA ARG A 342 3.26 7.20 -18.04
C ARG A 342 4.61 6.79 -17.45
N ILE A 343 4.60 5.73 -16.62
CA ILE A 343 5.84 5.06 -16.18
C ILE A 343 6.36 4.12 -17.28
N HIS A 344 7.64 4.26 -17.62
CA HIS A 344 8.31 3.40 -18.58
C HIS A 344 8.93 2.19 -17.90
N LEU A 345 8.19 1.07 -17.87
CA LEU A 345 8.67 -0.17 -17.28
C LEU A 345 9.81 -0.78 -18.10
N ARG A 346 10.92 -1.08 -17.42
CA ARG A 346 12.04 -1.82 -18.02
C ARG A 346 11.60 -3.22 -18.47
N LYS A 347 12.12 -3.69 -19.61
CA LYS A 347 11.99 -5.09 -20.03
C LYS A 347 12.76 -6.00 -19.07
N LEU A 348 12.09 -7.00 -18.50
CA LEU A 348 12.74 -7.95 -17.60
C LEU A 348 13.38 -9.09 -18.37
N ARG A 349 14.53 -9.58 -17.88
CA ARG A 349 15.19 -10.79 -18.40
C ARG A 349 14.55 -12.08 -17.87
N TYR A 350 13.81 -11.99 -16.79
CA TYR A 350 13.10 -13.11 -16.14
C TYR A 350 11.77 -12.62 -15.56
N GLN A 351 10.87 -13.55 -15.29
CA GLN A 351 9.57 -13.26 -14.69
C GLN A 351 9.70 -13.09 -13.16
N LEU A 352 9.02 -12.11 -12.59
CA LEU A 352 8.93 -11.90 -11.15
C LEU A 352 7.85 -12.84 -10.59
N ARG A 353 8.06 -13.36 -9.39
CA ARG A 353 7.09 -14.16 -8.65
C ARG A 353 6.97 -13.60 -7.24
N TRP A 354 5.78 -13.22 -6.81
CA TRP A 354 5.56 -12.61 -5.49
C TRP A 354 5.14 -13.62 -4.42
N SER A 355 4.67 -14.80 -4.84
CA SER A 355 4.40 -15.96 -3.98
C SER A 355 4.76 -17.27 -4.66
#